data_AF-A0A9D2QM93-F1
#
_entry.id   AF-A0A9D2QM93-F1
#
_cell.length_a   1.000
_cell.length_b   1.000
_cell.length_c   1.000
_cell.angle_alpha   90.00
_cell.angle_beta   90.00
_cell.angle_gamma   90.00
#
_symmetry.space_group_name_H-M   'P 1'
#
loop_
_entity.id
_entity.type
_entity.pdbx_description
1 polymer ?
#
loop_
_entity_poly.entity_id
_entity_poly.type
_entity_poly.pdbx_seq_one_letter_code
_entity_poly.pdbx_strand_id
1 'polypeptide(L)'
;MKYFRLFLKKLLRYLLKPLSFLPALVMMYLIFNFSAQSGDVSGQLSGSVTTDLVEFCSQIFDQGWNAQQILHYAGLLEHYVRKAAHVTEYFLLAVTIAFPLYVYRIRGWKLVLSAGIFCMGFAGLDEWHQSFVPGRSPAFRDVLIDTAGSLAGIYATRIVCWIGSRTIFRPLSLENSREKASERSADRHPRRSPDETPSAGRRRQEPPELSGRNFREMSSL
;
A
#
# COMPACT_ATOMS: atom_id res chain seq x y z
N MET A 1 13.40 30.59 11.90
CA MET A 1 12.19 29.83 11.49
C MET A 1 12.42 28.81 10.36
N LYS A 2 12.68 29.21 9.09
CA LYS A 2 12.68 28.30 7.92
C LYS A 2 13.65 27.11 8.06
N TYR A 3 14.89 27.37 8.52
CA TYR A 3 15.89 26.33 8.79
C TYR A 3 15.50 25.35 9.90
N PHE A 4 14.85 25.81 10.97
CA PHE A 4 14.36 24.93 12.04
C PHE A 4 13.28 23.96 11.54
N ARG A 5 12.33 24.43 10.70
CA ARG A 5 11.36 23.54 10.04
C ARG A 5 12.02 22.54 9.09
N LEU A 6 13.10 22.93 8.39
CA LEU A 6 13.87 22.03 7.53
C LEU A 6 14.64 20.97 8.33
N PHE A 7 15.27 21.36 9.45
CA PHE A 7 15.93 20.47 10.39
C PHE A 7 14.92 19.47 10.99
N LEU A 8 13.79 19.94 11.51
CA LEU A 8 12.75 19.08 12.07
C LEU A 8 12.17 18.11 11.02
N LYS A 9 11.91 18.56 9.79
CA LYS A 9 11.51 17.67 8.67
C LYS A 9 12.60 16.70 8.21
N LYS A 10 13.87 16.97 8.51
CA LYS A 10 14.99 16.07 8.23
C LYS A 10 15.10 15.03 9.34
N LEU A 11 15.16 15.47 10.60
CA LEU A 11 15.15 14.64 11.81
C LEU A 11 13.95 13.69 11.86
N LEU A 12 12.74 14.19 11.64
CA LEU A 12 11.52 13.37 11.58
C LEU A 12 11.62 12.28 10.51
N ARG A 13 12.19 12.59 9.33
CA ARG A 13 12.45 11.58 8.28
C ARG A 13 13.64 10.67 8.56
N TYR A 14 14.52 10.97 9.51
CA TYR A 14 15.54 10.03 9.97
C TYR A 14 15.01 9.11 11.08
N LEU A 15 14.04 9.56 11.89
CA LEU A 15 13.43 8.77 12.96
C LEU A 15 12.26 7.89 12.48
N LEU A 16 11.32 8.43 11.68
CA LEU A 16 10.17 7.66 11.18
C LEU A 16 10.56 6.54 10.21
N LYS A 17 11.77 6.59 9.63
CA LYS A 17 12.25 5.56 8.73
C LYS A 17 12.55 4.23 9.43
N PRO A 18 13.51 4.12 10.37
CA PRO A 18 13.69 2.89 11.13
C PRO A 18 12.40 2.49 11.86
N LEU A 19 11.62 3.46 12.36
CA LEU A 19 10.32 3.20 13.01
C LEU A 19 9.31 2.47 12.10
N SER A 20 9.39 2.61 10.77
CA SER A 20 8.50 1.89 9.85
C SER A 20 8.70 0.36 9.87
N PHE A 21 9.81 -0.14 10.41
CA PHE A 21 10.03 -1.58 10.64
C PHE A 21 9.57 -2.06 12.02
N LEU A 22 9.10 -1.16 12.90
CA LEU A 22 8.60 -1.56 14.24
C LEU A 22 7.45 -2.59 14.17
N PRO A 23 6.48 -2.51 13.24
CA PRO A 23 5.47 -3.56 13.08
C PRO A 23 6.07 -4.93 12.74
N ALA A 24 7.16 -4.97 11.96
CA ALA A 24 7.85 -6.22 11.65
C ALA A 24 8.59 -6.79 12.87
N LEU A 25 9.22 -5.94 13.69
CA LEU A 25 9.82 -6.37 14.96
C LEU A 25 8.79 -6.93 15.94
N VAL A 26 7.58 -6.34 15.98
CA VAL A 26 6.45 -6.87 16.76
C VAL A 26 6.02 -8.25 16.22
N MET A 27 5.86 -8.41 14.90
CA MET A 27 5.55 -9.71 14.31
C MET A 27 6.60 -10.78 14.60
N MET A 28 7.90 -10.44 14.48
CA MET A 28 8.99 -11.36 14.82
C MET A 28 8.96 -11.79 16.29
N TYR A 29 8.69 -10.86 17.21
CA TYR A 29 8.54 -11.16 18.64
C TYR A 29 7.34 -12.07 18.93
N LEU A 30 6.19 -11.82 18.27
CA LEU A 30 4.98 -12.65 18.43
C LEU A 30 5.21 -14.08 17.93
N ILE A 31 5.76 -14.25 16.73
CA ILE A 31 6.10 -15.58 16.18
C ILE A 31 7.04 -16.33 17.13
N PHE A 32 8.12 -15.69 17.58
CA PHE A 32 9.08 -16.32 18.48
C PHE A 32 8.47 -16.71 19.84
N ASN A 33 7.49 -15.95 20.33
CA ASN A 33 6.75 -16.28 21.56
C ASN A 33 5.82 -17.49 21.37
N PHE A 34 5.06 -17.56 20.26
CA PHE A 34 4.23 -18.74 19.94
C PHE A 34 5.07 -19.99 19.61
N SER A 35 6.26 -19.80 19.04
CA SER A 35 7.27 -20.83 18.78
C SER A 35 7.90 -21.39 20.05
N ALA A 36 8.15 -20.54 21.06
CA ALA A 36 8.66 -20.97 22.37
C ALA A 36 7.68 -21.83 23.19
N GLN A 37 6.39 -21.85 22.83
CA GLN A 37 5.38 -22.63 23.53
C GLN A 37 5.42 -24.11 23.12
N SER A 38 5.32 -25.01 24.10
CA SER A 38 5.31 -26.46 23.86
C SER A 38 4.21 -26.90 22.90
N GLY A 39 4.37 -28.10 22.33
CA GLY A 39 3.34 -28.69 21.46
C GLY A 39 1.96 -28.75 22.14
N ASP A 40 1.93 -29.03 23.44
CA ASP A 40 0.69 -29.15 24.22
C ASP A 40 0.00 -27.80 24.46
N VAL A 41 0.76 -26.76 24.84
CA VAL A 41 0.20 -25.41 25.11
C VAL A 41 -0.26 -24.76 23.82
N SER A 42 0.53 -24.87 22.75
CA SER A 42 0.15 -24.36 21.42
C SER A 42 -1.03 -25.14 20.80
N GLY A 43 -1.12 -26.44 21.08
CA GLY A 43 -2.28 -27.28 20.75
C GLY A 43 -3.54 -26.81 21.47
N GLN A 44 -3.50 -26.64 22.80
CA GLN A 44 -4.64 -26.13 23.58
C GLN A 44 -5.12 -24.74 23.11
N LEU A 45 -4.21 -23.81 22.85
CA LEU A 45 -4.55 -22.48 22.33
C LEU A 45 -5.25 -22.57 20.96
N SER A 46 -4.69 -23.39 20.05
CA SER A 46 -5.27 -23.65 18.73
C SER A 46 -6.62 -24.36 18.83
N GLY A 47 -6.76 -25.28 19.80
CA GLY A 47 -7.97 -26.04 20.08
C GLY A 47 -9.12 -25.13 20.48
N SER A 48 -8.90 -24.20 21.43
CA SER A 48 -9.91 -23.20 21.82
C SER A 48 -10.35 -22.32 20.64
N VAL A 49 -9.39 -21.80 19.86
CA VAL A 49 -9.72 -21.01 18.65
C VAL A 49 -10.49 -21.85 17.63
N THR A 50 -10.22 -23.15 17.55
CA THR A 50 -10.91 -24.07 16.64
C THR A 50 -12.32 -24.41 17.15
N THR A 51 -12.52 -24.62 18.45
CA THR A 51 -13.88 -24.81 19.02
C THR A 51 -14.75 -23.60 18.79
N ASP A 52 -14.22 -22.39 19.03
CA ASP A 52 -14.93 -21.12 18.82
C ASP A 52 -15.33 -20.95 17.34
N LEU A 53 -14.42 -21.29 16.41
CA LEU A 53 -14.68 -21.27 14.97
C LEU A 53 -15.74 -22.29 14.54
N VAL A 54 -15.70 -23.50 15.10
CA VAL A 54 -16.66 -24.58 14.80
C VAL A 54 -18.05 -24.25 15.36
N GLU A 55 -18.13 -23.65 16.56
CA GLU A 55 -19.37 -23.16 17.14
C GLU A 55 -19.98 -22.03 16.30
N PHE A 56 -19.18 -21.02 15.93
CA PHE A 56 -19.60 -19.93 15.05
C PHE A 56 -20.12 -20.44 13.69
N CYS A 57 -19.46 -21.43 13.10
CA CYS A 57 -19.97 -22.11 11.90
C CYS A 57 -21.30 -22.83 12.14
N SER A 58 -21.46 -23.56 13.26
CA SER A 58 -22.73 -24.21 13.60
C SER A 58 -23.87 -23.20 13.79
N GLN A 59 -23.59 -22.00 14.30
CA GLN A 59 -24.56 -20.90 14.43
C GLN A 59 -24.91 -20.28 13.06
N ILE A 60 -23.94 -20.08 12.16
CA ILE A 60 -24.20 -19.50 10.82
C ILE A 60 -24.96 -20.44 9.89
N PHE A 61 -24.72 -21.75 9.98
CA PHE A 61 -25.33 -22.74 9.08
C PHE A 61 -26.58 -23.41 9.66
N ASP A 62 -27.12 -22.90 10.78
CA ASP A 62 -28.29 -23.43 11.50
C ASP A 62 -28.23 -24.96 11.75
N GLN A 63 -27.02 -25.51 11.93
CA GLN A 63 -26.79 -26.96 12.02
C GLN A 63 -27.07 -27.55 13.40
N GLY A 64 -27.16 -26.72 14.44
CA GLY A 64 -27.53 -27.15 15.80
C GLY A 64 -26.65 -28.27 16.37
N TRP A 65 -25.33 -28.26 16.10
CA TRP A 65 -24.44 -29.34 16.52
C TRP A 65 -24.34 -29.44 18.04
N ASN A 66 -24.42 -30.67 18.55
CA ASN A 66 -24.21 -30.96 19.97
C ASN A 66 -22.74 -30.75 20.36
N ALA A 67 -22.49 -30.45 21.64
CA ALA A 67 -21.13 -30.18 22.16
C ALA A 67 -20.10 -31.28 21.82
N GLN A 68 -20.51 -32.56 21.79
CA GLN A 68 -19.64 -33.67 21.39
C GLN A 68 -19.25 -33.62 19.90
N GLN A 69 -20.14 -33.16 19.02
CA GLN A 69 -19.86 -32.99 17.59
C GLN A 69 -18.93 -31.81 17.37
N ILE A 70 -19.15 -30.68 18.07
CA ILE A 70 -18.27 -29.51 18.04
C ILE A 70 -16.84 -29.92 18.45
N LEU A 71 -16.68 -30.63 19.57
CA LEU A 71 -15.38 -31.11 20.04
C LEU A 71 -14.72 -32.08 19.04
N HIS A 72 -15.49 -32.97 18.42
CA HIS A 72 -14.99 -33.90 17.40
C HIS A 72 -14.47 -33.16 16.16
N TYR A 73 -15.25 -32.25 15.59
CA TYR A 73 -14.81 -31.45 14.44
C TYR A 73 -13.64 -30.52 14.80
N ALA A 74 -13.63 -29.96 16.00
CA ALA A 74 -12.52 -29.12 16.46
C ALA A 74 -11.20 -29.91 16.54
N GLY A 75 -11.20 -31.12 17.11
CA GLY A 75 -10.02 -31.99 17.16
C GLY A 75 -9.51 -32.40 15.77
N LEU A 76 -10.40 -32.55 14.78
CA LEU A 76 -10.01 -32.81 13.38
C LEU A 76 -9.41 -31.57 12.69
N LEU A 77 -9.82 -30.37 13.10
CA LEU A 77 -9.43 -29.11 12.46
C LEU A 77 -8.25 -28.39 13.15
N GLU A 78 -7.98 -28.66 14.44
CA GLU A 78 -6.95 -28.00 15.25
C GLU A 78 -5.60 -27.91 14.53
N HIS A 79 -5.13 -29.04 13.99
CA HIS A 79 -3.86 -29.10 13.26
C HIS A 79 -3.82 -28.18 12.03
N TYR A 80 -4.95 -28.09 11.30
CA TYR A 80 -5.07 -27.23 10.12
C TYR A 80 -5.18 -25.76 10.51
N VAL A 81 -5.93 -25.44 11.58
CA VAL A 81 -6.03 -24.07 12.11
C VAL A 81 -4.66 -23.58 12.60
N ARG A 82 -3.89 -24.42 13.31
CA ARG A 82 -2.53 -24.09 13.74
C ARG A 82 -1.59 -23.82 12.55
N LYS A 83 -1.66 -24.60 11.47
CA LYS A 83 -0.88 -24.32 10.25
C LYS A 83 -1.37 -23.08 9.49
N ALA A 84 -2.67 -22.81 9.48
CA ALA A 84 -3.22 -21.59 8.90
C ALA A 84 -2.79 -20.34 9.70
N ALA A 85 -2.66 -20.44 11.03
CA ALA A 85 -2.15 -19.39 11.89
C ALA A 85 -0.70 -19.04 11.51
N HIS A 86 0.23 -20.02 11.47
CA HIS A 86 1.62 -19.78 11.05
C HIS A 86 1.71 -19.17 9.64
N VAL A 87 0.99 -19.71 8.64
CA VAL A 87 0.93 -19.12 7.29
C VAL A 87 0.48 -17.65 7.32
N THR A 88 -0.46 -17.30 8.21
CA THR A 88 -0.96 -15.94 8.39
C THR A 88 0.06 -15.05 9.10
N GLU A 89 0.78 -15.55 10.09
CA GLU A 89 1.87 -14.85 10.77
C GLU A 89 3.00 -14.50 9.80
N TYR A 90 3.45 -15.46 8.98
CA TYR A 90 4.47 -15.22 7.95
C TYR A 90 3.98 -14.34 6.80
N PHE A 91 2.70 -14.39 6.45
CA PHE A 91 2.07 -13.43 5.55
C PHE A 91 2.13 -11.99 6.13
N LEU A 92 1.79 -11.80 7.39
CA LEU A 92 1.81 -10.48 8.06
C LEU A 92 3.24 -9.97 8.28
N LEU A 93 4.19 -10.85 8.64
CA LEU A 93 5.61 -10.52 8.69
C LEU A 93 6.11 -10.05 7.32
N ALA A 94 5.75 -10.76 6.26
CA ALA A 94 6.09 -10.38 4.90
C ALA A 94 5.50 -9.02 4.49
N VAL A 95 4.25 -8.73 4.84
CA VAL A 95 3.63 -7.42 4.57
C VAL A 95 4.36 -6.31 5.34
N THR A 96 4.62 -6.51 6.63
CA THR A 96 5.28 -5.51 7.49
C THR A 96 6.76 -5.28 7.14
N ILE A 97 7.45 -6.24 6.53
CA ILE A 97 8.79 -6.06 5.93
C ILE A 97 8.72 -5.43 4.53
N ALA A 98 7.84 -5.93 3.65
CA ALA A 98 7.79 -5.51 2.25
C ALA A 98 7.25 -4.08 2.06
N PHE A 99 6.33 -3.63 2.92
CA PHE A 99 5.73 -2.30 2.79
C PHE A 99 6.76 -1.17 3.02
N PRO A 100 7.55 -1.16 4.11
CA PRO A 100 8.68 -0.24 4.27
C PRO A 100 9.67 -0.30 3.10
N LEU A 101 10.08 -1.51 2.67
CA LEU A 101 11.02 -1.69 1.56
C LEU A 101 10.50 -1.06 0.25
N TYR A 102 9.20 -1.21 -0.04
CA TYR A 102 8.55 -0.55 -1.19
C TYR A 102 8.61 0.99 -1.07
N VAL A 103 8.36 1.53 0.11
CA VAL A 103 8.47 2.97 0.42
C VAL A 103 9.93 3.45 0.28
N TYR A 104 10.92 2.62 0.61
CA TYR A 104 12.35 2.83 0.34
C TYR A 104 12.76 2.72 -1.12
N ARG A 105 11.80 2.60 -2.04
CA ARG A 105 11.98 2.49 -3.50
C ARG A 105 12.60 1.16 -3.94
N ILE A 106 12.69 0.15 -3.08
CA ILE A 106 13.03 -1.22 -3.46
C ILE A 106 11.78 -1.83 -4.08
N ARG A 107 11.82 -2.15 -5.38
CA ARG A 107 10.66 -2.58 -6.18
C ARG A 107 11.02 -3.70 -7.15
N GLY A 108 9.98 -4.35 -7.70
CA GLY A 108 10.13 -5.44 -8.66
C GLY A 108 10.78 -6.67 -8.02
N TRP A 109 11.68 -7.34 -8.75
CA TRP A 109 12.36 -8.55 -8.27
C TRP A 109 13.19 -8.32 -7.00
N LYS A 110 13.83 -7.15 -6.86
CA LYS A 110 14.66 -6.81 -5.69
C LYS A 110 13.88 -6.89 -4.39
N LEU A 111 12.62 -6.44 -4.40
CA LEU A 111 11.73 -6.51 -3.23
C LEU A 111 11.38 -7.95 -2.87
N VAL A 112 11.10 -8.78 -3.89
CA VAL A 112 10.77 -10.20 -3.70
C VAL A 112 11.95 -10.96 -3.13
N LEU A 113 13.18 -10.74 -3.64
CA LEU A 113 14.36 -11.36 -3.05
C LEU A 113 14.68 -10.83 -1.65
N SER A 114 14.68 -9.51 -1.43
CA SER A 114 15.07 -8.96 -0.12
C SER A 114 14.10 -9.36 0.99
N ALA A 115 12.79 -9.30 0.73
CA ALA A 115 11.78 -9.72 1.70
C ALA A 115 11.66 -11.26 1.77
N GLY A 116 11.75 -11.95 0.64
CA GLY A 116 11.62 -13.41 0.58
C GLY A 116 12.79 -14.14 1.25
N ILE A 117 14.03 -13.72 1.01
CA ILE A 117 15.21 -14.29 1.70
C ILE A 117 15.12 -14.02 3.21
N PHE A 118 14.66 -12.83 3.61
CA PHE A 118 14.46 -12.52 5.02
C PHE A 118 13.40 -13.41 5.67
N CYS A 119 12.21 -13.55 5.05
CA CYS A 119 11.12 -14.35 5.61
C CYS A 119 11.43 -15.86 5.61
N MET A 120 12.04 -16.37 4.53
CA MET A 120 12.50 -17.77 4.45
C MET A 120 13.59 -18.07 5.47
N GLY A 121 14.54 -17.14 5.67
CA GLY A 121 15.55 -17.25 6.72
C GLY A 121 14.94 -17.22 8.12
N PHE A 122 13.93 -16.36 8.36
CA PHE A 122 13.22 -16.30 9.63
C PHE A 122 12.38 -17.56 9.90
N ALA A 123 11.73 -18.13 8.88
CA ALA A 123 11.03 -19.42 8.97
C ALA A 123 11.99 -20.58 9.30
N GLY A 124 13.17 -20.62 8.68
CA GLY A 124 14.21 -21.59 9.02
C GLY A 124 14.79 -21.42 10.43
N LEU A 125 14.92 -20.18 10.92
CA LEU A 125 15.33 -19.88 12.31
C LEU A 125 14.25 -20.26 13.32
N ASP A 126 12.98 -20.11 12.96
CA ASP A 126 11.86 -20.49 13.83
C ASP A 126 11.74 -22.00 13.98
N GLU A 127 11.78 -22.75 12.87
CA GLU A 127 11.81 -24.22 12.89
C GLU A 127 13.06 -24.78 13.58
N TRP A 128 14.22 -24.10 13.45
CA TRP A 128 15.38 -24.39 14.30
C TRP A 128 15.03 -24.17 15.78
N HIS A 129 14.44 -23.03 16.15
CA HIS A 129 14.08 -22.76 17.54
C HIS A 129 13.09 -23.79 18.11
N GLN A 130 12.04 -24.14 17.35
CA GLN A 130 11.08 -25.18 17.70
C GLN A 130 11.75 -26.56 17.89
N SER A 131 12.88 -26.85 17.23
CA SER A 131 13.62 -28.11 17.44
C SER A 131 14.16 -28.29 18.87
N PHE A 132 14.28 -27.21 19.65
CA PHE A 132 14.66 -27.25 21.07
C PHE A 132 13.45 -27.32 22.02
N VAL A 133 12.22 -27.22 21.50
CA VAL A 133 10.99 -27.15 22.30
C VAL A 133 10.34 -28.55 22.39
N PRO A 134 10.09 -29.09 23.60
CA PRO A 134 9.49 -30.41 23.74
C PRO A 134 8.06 -30.47 23.17
N GLY A 135 7.74 -31.60 22.54
CA GLY A 135 6.44 -31.83 21.90
C GLY A 135 6.29 -31.19 20.50
N ARG A 136 7.32 -30.51 19.97
CA ARG A 136 7.36 -30.08 18.56
C ARG A 136 8.10 -31.11 17.70
N SER A 137 7.65 -31.26 16.45
CA SER A 137 8.33 -32.05 15.43
C SER A 137 8.63 -31.10 14.26
N PRO A 138 9.83 -30.50 14.21
CA PRO A 138 10.18 -29.56 13.16
C PRO A 138 10.25 -30.29 11.82
N ALA A 139 9.73 -29.66 10.77
CA ALA A 139 9.61 -30.24 9.44
C ALA A 139 9.97 -29.21 8.37
N PHE A 140 10.88 -29.58 7.47
CA PHE A 140 11.23 -28.75 6.31
C PHE A 140 10.01 -28.36 5.44
N ARG A 141 8.96 -29.19 5.45
CA ARG A 141 7.68 -28.89 4.78
C ARG A 141 6.99 -27.65 5.35
N ASP A 142 7.16 -27.36 6.63
CA ASP A 142 6.49 -26.26 7.30
C ASP A 142 7.20 -24.94 7.00
N VAL A 143 8.55 -24.92 6.97
CA VAL A 143 9.34 -23.83 6.35
C VAL A 143 8.86 -23.48 4.94
N LEU A 144 8.55 -24.48 4.09
CA LEU A 144 8.07 -24.24 2.72
C LEU A 144 6.67 -23.64 2.68
N ILE A 145 5.77 -24.10 3.56
CA ILE A 145 4.39 -23.60 3.68
C ILE A 145 4.39 -22.14 4.16
N ASP A 146 5.19 -21.84 5.19
CA ASP A 146 5.35 -20.48 5.72
C ASP A 146 6.05 -19.54 4.74
N THR A 147 7.04 -20.05 4.00
CA THR A 147 7.66 -19.31 2.89
C THR A 147 6.62 -19.00 1.80
N ALA A 148 5.70 -19.91 1.47
CA ALA A 148 4.61 -19.64 0.53
C ALA A 148 3.64 -18.57 1.05
N GLY A 149 3.28 -18.59 2.34
CA GLY A 149 2.52 -17.52 3.00
C GLY A 149 3.22 -16.16 2.92
N SER A 150 4.53 -16.14 3.18
CA SER A 150 5.35 -14.93 3.06
C SER A 150 5.39 -14.37 1.64
N LEU A 151 5.50 -15.24 0.62
CA LEU A 151 5.46 -14.83 -0.79
C LEU A 151 4.11 -14.20 -1.15
N ALA A 152 2.99 -14.77 -0.67
CA ALA A 152 1.67 -14.19 -0.85
C ALA A 152 1.59 -12.77 -0.23
N GLY A 153 2.14 -12.56 0.97
CA GLY A 153 2.22 -11.25 1.63
C GLY A 153 3.04 -10.21 0.85
N ILE A 154 4.17 -10.64 0.26
CA ILE A 154 4.99 -9.79 -0.63
C ILE A 154 4.19 -9.38 -1.88
N TYR A 155 3.51 -10.32 -2.54
CA TYR A 155 2.72 -10.03 -3.75
C TYR A 155 1.50 -9.15 -3.44
N ALA A 156 0.77 -9.42 -2.35
CA ALA A 156 -0.33 -8.57 -1.88
C ALA A 156 0.16 -7.13 -1.64
N THR A 157 1.29 -6.95 -0.94
CA THR A 157 1.91 -5.64 -0.72
C THR A 157 2.26 -4.94 -2.04
N ARG A 158 2.84 -5.68 -3.00
CA ARG A 158 3.15 -5.13 -4.34
C ARG A 158 1.91 -4.62 -5.06
N ILE A 159 0.79 -5.36 -4.99
CA ILE A 159 -0.48 -4.97 -5.61
C ILE A 159 -1.04 -3.72 -4.92
N VAL A 160 -1.19 -3.74 -3.60
CA VAL A 160 -1.72 -2.60 -2.81
C VAL A 160 -0.90 -1.33 -3.02
N CYS A 161 0.44 -1.41 -2.90
CA CYS A 161 1.30 -0.26 -3.11
C CYS A 161 1.33 0.23 -4.57
N TRP A 162 1.16 -0.66 -5.56
CA TRP A 162 1.03 -0.27 -6.96
C TRP A 162 -0.30 0.44 -7.24
N ILE A 163 -1.42 -0.08 -6.72
CA ILE A 163 -2.74 0.56 -6.80
C ILE A 163 -2.67 1.95 -6.17
N GLY A 164 -2.22 2.08 -4.91
CA GLY A 164 -2.08 3.37 -4.24
C GLY A 164 -1.17 4.36 -4.99
N SER A 165 -0.07 3.87 -5.57
CA SER A 165 0.81 4.67 -6.44
C SER A 165 0.12 5.18 -7.72
N ARG A 166 -0.89 4.46 -8.22
CA ARG A 166 -1.66 4.81 -9.43
C ARG A 166 -2.89 5.66 -9.13
N THR A 167 -3.59 5.43 -8.02
CA THR A 167 -4.84 6.12 -7.67
C THR A 167 -4.60 7.43 -6.92
N ILE A 168 -3.63 7.49 -6.00
CA ILE A 168 -3.41 8.66 -5.13
C ILE A 168 -2.31 9.56 -5.69
N PHE A 169 -1.13 9.00 -5.99
CA PHE A 169 0.05 9.82 -6.31
C PHE A 169 0.06 10.38 -7.74
N ARG A 170 -0.60 9.73 -8.71
CA ARG A 170 -0.74 10.27 -10.07
C ARG A 170 -1.60 11.54 -10.16
N PRO A 171 -2.86 11.60 -9.65
CA PRO A 171 -3.66 12.82 -9.75
C PRO A 171 -3.02 13.99 -9.01
N LEU A 172 -2.50 13.79 -7.79
CA LEU A 172 -1.80 14.83 -7.02
C LEU A 172 -0.58 15.41 -7.76
N SER A 173 0.12 14.59 -8.56
CA SER A 173 1.23 15.06 -9.40
C SER A 173 0.74 15.88 -10.59
N LEU A 174 -0.37 15.50 -11.22
CA LEU A 174 -0.94 16.23 -12.36
C LEU A 174 -1.56 17.56 -11.94
N GLU A 175 -2.21 17.59 -10.77
CA GLU A 175 -2.78 18.79 -10.15
C GLU A 175 -1.69 19.82 -9.84
N ASN A 176 -0.64 19.43 -9.10
CA ASN A 176 0.54 20.27 -8.84
C ASN A 176 1.21 20.79 -10.14
N SER A 177 1.18 20.01 -11.23
CA SER A 177 1.73 20.42 -12.52
C SER A 177 0.82 21.41 -13.24
N ARG A 178 -0.50 21.27 -13.15
CA ARG A 178 -1.49 22.20 -13.69
C ARG A 178 -1.48 23.54 -12.95
N GLU A 179 -1.40 23.51 -11.63
CA GLU A 179 -1.32 24.71 -10.79
C GLU A 179 -0.09 25.56 -11.15
N LYS A 180 1.09 24.95 -11.20
CA LYS A 180 2.34 25.62 -11.63
C LYS A 180 2.32 26.11 -13.09
N ALA A 181 1.57 25.44 -13.97
CA ALA A 181 1.38 25.90 -15.34
C ALA A 181 0.44 27.12 -15.40
N SER A 182 -0.60 27.14 -14.56
CA SER A 182 -1.52 28.28 -14.38
C SER A 182 -0.78 29.50 -13.83
N GLU A 183 -0.02 29.35 -12.74
CA GLU A 183 0.81 30.43 -12.16
C GLU A 183 1.75 31.04 -13.20
N ARG A 184 2.50 30.22 -13.94
CA ARG A 184 3.42 30.66 -15.00
C ARG A 184 2.73 31.34 -16.18
N SER A 185 1.45 31.06 -16.40
CA SER A 185 0.66 31.68 -17.46
C SER A 185 0.09 33.03 -17.02
N ALA A 186 -0.36 33.13 -15.76
CA ALA A 186 -0.80 34.38 -15.15
C ALA A 186 0.33 35.42 -15.02
N ASP A 187 1.55 34.97 -14.70
CA ASP A 187 2.74 35.83 -14.61
C ASP A 187 3.23 36.32 -15.99
N ARG A 188 2.96 35.56 -17.07
CA ARG A 188 3.35 35.89 -18.45
C ARG A 188 2.35 36.81 -19.17
N HIS A 189 1.15 36.99 -18.62
CA HIS A 189 0.17 37.97 -19.09
C HIS A 189 -0.43 38.70 -17.88
N PRO A 190 0.22 39.77 -17.39
CA PRO A 190 -0.41 40.67 -16.45
C PRO A 190 -1.71 41.15 -17.09
N ARG A 191 -2.83 41.04 -16.36
CA ARG A 191 -4.12 41.55 -16.84
C ARG A 191 -3.94 43.03 -17.19
N ARG A 192 -4.08 43.38 -18.48
CA ARG A 192 -4.21 44.79 -18.86
C ARG A 192 -5.42 45.35 -18.10
N SER A 193 -5.21 46.44 -17.38
CA SER A 193 -6.26 47.17 -16.69
C SER A 193 -7.31 47.63 -17.70
N PRO A 194 -8.61 47.51 -17.41
CA PRO A 194 -9.68 48.00 -18.28
C PRO A 194 -9.84 49.52 -18.15
N ASP A 195 -8.78 50.26 -18.46
CA ASP A 195 -8.69 51.73 -18.43
C ASP A 195 -7.99 52.26 -19.69
N GLU A 196 -8.54 51.91 -20.86
CA GLU A 196 -8.31 52.65 -22.11
C GLU A 196 -9.66 53.17 -22.62
N THR A 197 -10.06 54.35 -22.13
CA THR A 197 -11.16 55.11 -22.73
C THR A 197 -10.69 55.71 -24.05
N PRO A 198 -11.41 55.52 -25.17
CA PRO A 198 -11.02 56.11 -26.45
C PRO A 198 -11.26 57.62 -26.43
N SER A 199 -10.18 58.39 -26.28
CA SER A 199 -10.22 59.85 -26.23
C SER A 199 -10.43 60.43 -27.63
N ALA A 200 -11.49 61.23 -27.79
CA ALA A 200 -11.90 61.78 -29.07
C ALA A 200 -10.96 62.89 -29.56
N GLY A 201 -10.38 62.73 -30.75
CA GLY A 201 -9.53 63.73 -31.41
C GLY A 201 -10.06 64.15 -32.78
N ARG A 202 -10.99 65.12 -32.83
CA ARG A 202 -11.43 65.73 -34.11
C ARG A 202 -10.28 66.47 -34.80
N ARG A 203 -10.06 66.18 -36.09
CA ARG A 203 -9.88 67.26 -37.09
C ARG A 203 -10.73 66.97 -38.33
N ARG A 204 -11.63 67.91 -38.63
CA ARG A 204 -12.30 68.00 -39.93
C ARG A 204 -11.29 68.45 -40.99
N GLN A 205 -11.26 67.77 -42.12
CA GLN A 205 -11.19 68.41 -43.44
C GLN A 205 -12.19 67.68 -44.34
N GLU A 206 -12.98 68.43 -45.09
CA GLU A 206 -14.03 67.95 -46.01
C GLU A 206 -13.82 68.65 -47.39
N PRO A 207 -14.47 68.20 -48.48
CA PRO A 207 -13.78 67.88 -49.73
C PRO A 207 -14.01 68.93 -50.85
N PRO A 208 -13.57 68.68 -52.09
CA PRO A 208 -14.45 67.98 -53.08
C PRO A 208 -13.64 66.95 -53.91
N GLU A 209 -14.10 66.27 -54.97
CA GLU A 209 -15.33 66.27 -55.79
C GLU A 209 -15.88 64.81 -55.97
N LEU A 210 -16.94 64.62 -56.77
CA LEU A 210 -17.43 63.31 -57.21
C LEU A 210 -17.03 62.95 -58.65
N SER A 211 -16.48 61.76 -58.86
CA SER A 211 -16.58 60.95 -60.09
C SER A 211 -15.98 59.56 -59.81
N GLY A 212 -16.56 58.41 -60.15
CA GLY A 212 -17.81 58.10 -60.83
C GLY A 212 -17.77 56.65 -61.34
N ARG A 213 -18.94 56.02 -61.52
CA ARG A 213 -19.19 54.71 -62.18
C ARG A 213 -19.00 53.40 -61.38
N ASN A 214 -20.13 52.71 -61.26
CA ASN A 214 -20.29 51.26 -61.13
C ASN A 214 -19.45 50.45 -62.13
N PHE A 215 -19.00 49.26 -61.71
CA PHE A 215 -19.04 47.98 -62.46
C PHE A 215 -18.73 46.88 -61.41
N ARG A 216 -19.71 46.21 -60.80
CA ARG A 216 -20.38 44.98 -61.25
C ARG A 216 -19.55 44.06 -62.17
N GLU A 217 -19.40 42.82 -61.72
CA GLU A 217 -19.32 41.58 -62.50
C GLU A 217 -18.29 41.48 -63.64
N MET A 218 -17.27 40.65 -63.42
CA MET A 218 -16.71 39.64 -64.34
C MET A 218 -15.98 38.63 -63.42
N SER A 219 -16.35 37.34 -63.39
CA SER A 219 -15.88 36.27 -64.29
C SER A 219 -14.35 36.19 -64.37
N SER A 220 -13.67 35.05 -64.26
CA SER A 220 -14.08 33.64 -64.13
C SER A 220 -12.80 32.78 -64.20
N LEU A 221 -12.87 31.53 -63.74
CA LEU A 221 -11.84 30.46 -63.88
C LEU A 221 -10.66 30.57 -62.89
#